data_AF-T1B647-F1
#
_entry.id   AF-T1B647-F1
#
_cell.length_a   1.000
_cell.length_b   1.000
_cell.length_c   1.000
_cell.angle_alpha   90.00
_cell.angle_beta   90.00
_cell.angle_gamma   90.00
#
_symmetry.space_group_name_H-M   'P 1'
#
loop_
_entity.id
_entity.type
_entity.pdbx_description
1 polymer ?
#
loop_
_entity_poly.entity_id
_entity_poly.type
_entity_poly.pdbx_seq_one_letter_code
_entity_poly.pdbx_strand_id
1 'polypeptide(L)'
;HEDGQTLDNDGLIIASGARYIKKLPGIEHALTICEGIEAAEAIHARLQGMSGGGIACGFAGNPSEPTAVRGGPMFELLFGIETWLRRSGQRGNFRLVFFAPAAKPGERLGARAVEGLLREMQRRGIETHLGHKLVKFEERAVHTEGGSIAADLILFMPGLTGPAWAQDSGLPLSAGGFVRADAQLRVPGFAQTYVVGDAGSHAGPDWMPKQAHMADLQGTAAAANLLDELAGKAPEQTAPAELICIVDSLDGGTLVYRTEKRSLLLRARLLHPAKRWFERRYIGALRG
;
A
#
# COMPACT_ATOMS: atom_id res chain seq x y z
N HIS A 1 -17.24 -4.46 18.00
CA HIS A 1 -17.88 -4.33 19.32
C HIS A 1 -18.04 -2.85 19.61
N GLU A 2 -19.28 -2.38 19.58
CA GLU A 2 -19.70 -0.98 19.75
C GLU A 2 -20.42 -0.78 21.10
N ASP A 3 -20.15 -1.64 22.08
CA ASP A 3 -20.98 -1.73 23.30
C ASP A 3 -20.60 -0.69 24.38
N GLY A 4 -19.84 0.36 24.04
CA GLY A 4 -19.46 1.43 24.98
C GLY A 4 -18.68 0.96 26.21
N GLN A 5 -18.14 -0.27 26.18
CA GLN A 5 -17.42 -0.85 27.31
C GLN A 5 -16.05 -0.20 27.48
N THR A 6 -15.74 0.20 28.71
CA THR A 6 -14.39 0.59 29.10
C THR A 6 -13.56 -0.65 29.40
N LEU A 7 -12.37 -0.73 28.82
CA LEU A 7 -11.41 -1.82 29.05
C LEU A 7 -10.13 -1.24 29.68
N ASP A 8 -9.89 -1.60 30.93
CA ASP A 8 -8.64 -1.27 31.62
C ASP A 8 -7.50 -2.15 31.09
N ASN A 9 -6.31 -1.58 30.99
CA ASN A 9 -5.10 -2.28 30.55
C ASN A 9 -3.87 -1.69 31.24
N ASP A 10 -2.87 -2.53 31.49
CA ASP A 10 -1.55 -2.11 31.97
C ASP A 10 -0.65 -1.61 30.81
N GLY A 11 -1.05 -1.85 29.56
CA GLY A 11 -0.28 -1.51 28.38
C GLY A 11 -1.08 -1.65 27.10
N LEU A 12 -0.85 -0.75 26.16
CA LEU A 12 -1.61 -0.64 24.92
C LEU A 12 -0.70 -0.65 23.69
N ILE A 13 -0.98 -1.55 22.73
CA ILE A 13 -0.40 -1.52 21.39
C ILE A 13 -1.51 -1.22 20.38
N ILE A 14 -1.41 -0.08 19.72
CA ILE A 14 -2.33 0.35 18.67
C ILE A 14 -1.85 -0.23 17.34
N ALA A 15 -2.61 -1.18 16.79
CA ALA A 15 -2.33 -1.87 15.53
C ALA A 15 -3.56 -1.92 14.58
N SER A 16 -4.48 -0.97 14.70
CA SER A 16 -5.78 -0.99 13.99
C SER A 16 -5.72 -0.67 12.49
N GLY A 17 -4.52 -0.52 11.92
CA GLY A 17 -4.31 -0.14 10.53
C GLY A 17 -4.73 1.30 10.19
N ALA A 18 -4.86 1.55 8.90
CA ALA A 18 -5.19 2.85 8.33
C ALA A 18 -6.45 2.76 7.45
N ARG A 19 -6.97 3.91 7.05
CA ARG A 19 -8.08 4.06 6.13
C ARG A 19 -7.61 4.67 4.82
N TYR A 20 -8.46 4.55 3.81
CA TYR A 20 -8.29 5.21 2.52
C TYR A 20 -8.89 6.61 2.51
N ILE A 21 -8.23 7.55 1.84
CA ILE A 21 -8.76 8.89 1.59
C ILE A 21 -9.87 8.78 0.53
N LYS A 22 -11.10 9.14 0.90
CA LYS A 22 -12.29 9.07 0.03
C LYS A 22 -12.82 10.44 -0.40
N LYS A 23 -11.94 11.45 -0.49
CA LYS A 23 -12.31 12.85 -0.79
C LYS A 23 -12.33 13.23 -2.28
N LEU A 24 -11.79 12.39 -3.16
CA LEU A 24 -11.77 12.68 -4.59
C LEU A 24 -13.21 12.55 -5.14
N PRO A 25 -13.75 13.56 -5.84
CA PRO A 25 -15.09 13.45 -6.41
C PRO A 25 -15.21 12.26 -7.38
N GLY A 26 -16.29 11.49 -7.27
CA GLY A 26 -16.55 10.31 -8.09
C GLY A 26 -15.68 9.09 -7.74
N ILE A 27 -14.98 9.08 -6.60
CA ILE A 27 -14.12 7.97 -6.18
C ILE A 27 -14.86 6.62 -6.11
N GLU A 28 -16.17 6.64 -5.91
CA GLU A 28 -17.08 5.49 -5.95
C GLU A 28 -17.12 4.79 -7.32
N HIS A 29 -16.73 5.46 -8.40
CA HIS A 29 -16.61 4.87 -9.73
C HIS A 29 -15.33 4.01 -9.90
N ALA A 30 -14.44 4.02 -8.91
CA ALA A 30 -13.21 3.23 -8.93
C ALA A 30 -13.23 2.11 -7.88
N LEU A 31 -12.74 0.94 -8.27
CA LEU A 31 -12.57 -0.20 -7.36
C LEU A 31 -11.17 -0.17 -6.72
N THR A 32 -11.13 -0.31 -5.40
CA THR A 32 -9.88 -0.35 -4.62
C THR A 32 -9.62 -1.78 -4.15
N ILE A 33 -8.63 -2.47 -4.73
CA ILE A 33 -8.34 -3.90 -4.46
C ILE A 33 -8.11 -4.25 -2.98
N CYS A 34 -7.69 -3.28 -2.16
CA CYS A 34 -7.37 -3.51 -0.75
C CYS A 34 -8.50 -3.12 0.22
N GLU A 35 -9.73 -2.87 -0.26
CA GLU A 35 -10.90 -2.62 0.61
C GLU A 35 -11.55 -3.89 1.16
N GLY A 36 -11.07 -5.07 0.75
CA GLY A 36 -11.54 -6.35 1.29
C GLY A 36 -11.81 -7.36 0.18
N ILE A 37 -12.40 -8.49 0.58
CA ILE A 37 -12.71 -9.61 -0.31
C ILE A 37 -13.72 -9.18 -1.38
N GLU A 38 -14.77 -8.46 -0.99
CA GLU A 38 -15.83 -7.99 -1.90
C GLU A 38 -15.27 -7.13 -3.03
N ALA A 39 -14.31 -6.25 -2.74
CA ALA A 39 -13.68 -5.43 -3.76
C ALA A 39 -12.86 -6.27 -4.76
N ALA A 40 -12.14 -7.30 -4.27
CA ALA A 40 -11.40 -8.22 -5.13
C ALA A 40 -12.32 -9.06 -6.01
N GLU A 41 -13.43 -9.55 -5.46
CA GLU A 41 -14.46 -10.31 -6.21
C GLU A 41 -15.16 -9.43 -7.25
N ALA A 42 -15.48 -8.17 -6.92
CA ALA A 42 -16.04 -7.23 -7.87
C ALA A 42 -15.08 -6.95 -9.03
N ILE A 43 -13.78 -6.75 -8.76
CA ILE A 43 -12.77 -6.59 -9.81
C ILE A 43 -12.71 -7.86 -10.68
N HIS A 44 -12.70 -9.04 -10.08
CA HIS A 44 -12.72 -10.31 -10.81
C HIS A 44 -13.95 -10.42 -11.73
N ALA A 45 -15.15 -10.20 -11.19
CA ALA A 45 -16.40 -10.27 -11.95
C ALA A 45 -16.43 -9.27 -13.11
N ARG A 46 -16.00 -8.02 -12.88
CA ARG A 46 -15.89 -7.00 -13.94
C ARG A 46 -14.93 -7.44 -15.04
N LEU A 47 -13.75 -7.96 -14.69
CA LEU A 47 -12.78 -8.45 -15.68
C LEU A 47 -13.30 -9.64 -16.48
N GLN A 48 -14.00 -10.60 -15.85
CA GLN A 48 -14.60 -11.74 -16.56
C GLN A 48 -15.75 -11.33 -17.49
N GLY A 49 -16.49 -10.26 -17.14
CA GLY A 49 -17.62 -9.77 -17.93
C GLY A 49 -17.24 -8.89 -19.13
N MET A 50 -15.97 -8.52 -19.28
CA MET A 50 -15.49 -7.66 -20.38
C MET A 50 -14.92 -8.49 -21.53
N SER A 51 -15.33 -8.18 -22.77
CA SER A 51 -14.73 -8.74 -23.99
C SER A 51 -13.63 -7.86 -24.59
N GLY A 52 -13.52 -6.62 -24.12
CA GLY A 52 -12.57 -5.59 -24.53
C GLY A 52 -12.83 -4.26 -23.81
N GLY A 53 -12.08 -3.23 -24.16
CA GLY A 53 -12.25 -1.86 -23.63
C GLY A 53 -11.04 -1.31 -22.88
N GLY A 54 -11.22 -0.14 -22.26
CA GLY A 54 -10.20 0.56 -21.49
C GLY A 54 -10.18 0.13 -20.02
N ILE A 55 -9.00 -0.19 -19.49
CA ILE A 55 -8.78 -0.39 -18.05
C ILE A 55 -7.75 0.64 -17.60
N ALA A 56 -8.16 1.53 -16.70
CA ALA A 56 -7.27 2.51 -16.07
C ALA A 56 -6.90 2.02 -14.68
N CYS A 57 -5.60 1.92 -14.40
CA CYS A 57 -5.05 1.49 -13.13
C CYS A 57 -4.18 2.61 -12.54
N GLY A 58 -4.39 3.01 -11.30
CA GLY A 58 -3.60 4.11 -10.73
C GLY A 58 -3.57 4.14 -9.22
N PHE A 59 -2.73 5.02 -8.69
CA PHE A 59 -2.70 5.30 -7.26
C PHE A 59 -2.30 6.74 -6.96
N ALA A 60 -2.63 7.20 -5.76
CA ALA A 60 -2.20 8.47 -5.19
C ALA A 60 -1.73 8.30 -3.75
N GLY A 61 -0.95 9.25 -3.25
CA GLY A 61 -0.57 9.32 -1.84
C GLY A 61 -1.35 10.36 -1.06
N ASN A 62 -1.11 10.43 0.24
CA ASN A 62 -1.60 11.51 1.10
C ASN A 62 -0.68 12.73 0.97
N PRO A 63 -1.16 13.89 0.49
CA PRO A 63 -0.32 15.10 0.40
C PRO A 63 0.19 15.60 1.75
N SER A 64 -0.51 15.30 2.85
CA SER A 64 -0.14 15.69 4.21
C SER A 64 0.77 14.66 4.90
N GLU A 65 0.97 13.49 4.29
CA GLU A 65 1.89 12.46 4.76
C GLU A 65 2.41 11.66 3.57
N PRO A 66 3.48 12.14 2.91
CA PRO A 66 3.93 11.56 1.65
C PRO A 66 4.19 10.06 1.72
N THR A 67 4.66 9.52 2.84
CA THR A 67 4.90 8.09 3.07
C THR A 67 3.63 7.22 3.06
N ALA A 68 2.45 7.81 3.24
CA ALA A 68 1.15 7.13 3.32
C ALA A 68 0.54 6.80 1.95
N VAL A 69 1.15 5.84 1.23
CA VAL A 69 0.70 5.34 -0.09
C VAL A 69 1.00 3.86 -0.29
N ARG A 70 0.13 3.17 -1.02
CA ARG A 70 0.26 1.75 -1.37
C ARG A 70 0.29 1.54 -2.89
N GLY A 71 1.41 1.90 -3.53
CA GLY A 71 1.56 1.77 -5.00
C GLY A 71 1.83 0.35 -5.49
N GLY A 72 2.54 -0.47 -4.70
CA GLY A 72 2.93 -1.85 -5.04
C GLY A 72 1.78 -2.70 -5.57
N PRO A 73 0.65 -2.83 -4.83
CA PRO A 73 -0.50 -3.62 -5.25
C PRO A 73 -1.06 -3.22 -6.62
N MET A 74 -1.01 -1.94 -7.01
CA MET A 74 -1.52 -1.50 -8.31
C MET A 74 -0.59 -1.89 -9.46
N PHE A 75 0.74 -1.89 -9.23
CA PHE A 75 1.68 -2.44 -10.21
C PHE A 75 1.46 -3.94 -10.40
N GLU A 76 1.30 -4.70 -9.31
CA GLU A 76 1.03 -6.14 -9.35
C GLU A 76 -0.28 -6.45 -10.06
N LEU A 77 -1.36 -5.74 -9.71
CA LEU A 77 -2.67 -5.93 -10.32
C LEU A 77 -2.64 -5.63 -11.82
N LEU A 78 -2.01 -4.53 -12.23
CA LEU A 78 -1.87 -4.15 -13.63
C LEU A 78 -1.08 -5.21 -14.43
N PHE A 79 0.09 -5.62 -13.95
CA PHE A 79 0.89 -6.63 -14.65
C PHE A 79 0.23 -8.01 -14.63
N GLY A 80 -0.47 -8.36 -13.54
CA GLY A 80 -1.25 -9.58 -13.44
C GLY A 80 -2.39 -9.63 -14.45
N ILE A 81 -3.20 -8.56 -14.56
CA ILE A 81 -4.26 -8.43 -15.57
C ILE A 81 -3.65 -8.55 -16.97
N GLU A 82 -2.55 -7.85 -17.22
CA GLU A 82 -1.89 -7.85 -18.53
C GLU A 82 -1.38 -9.25 -18.93
N THR A 83 -0.70 -9.95 -18.02
CA THR A 83 -0.25 -11.33 -18.22
C THR A 83 -1.42 -12.28 -18.41
N TRP A 84 -2.49 -12.15 -17.62
CA TRP A 84 -3.70 -12.97 -17.75
C TRP A 84 -4.36 -12.78 -19.13
N LEU A 85 -4.55 -11.53 -19.57
CA LEU A 85 -5.10 -11.19 -20.88
C LEU A 85 -4.24 -11.72 -22.03
N ARG A 86 -2.91 -11.71 -21.90
CA ARG A 86 -2.02 -12.32 -22.90
C ARG A 86 -2.18 -13.84 -22.95
N ARG A 87 -2.22 -14.49 -21.79
CA ARG A 87 -2.39 -15.95 -21.69
C ARG A 87 -3.76 -16.42 -22.21
N SER A 88 -4.78 -15.59 -22.06
CA SER A 88 -6.13 -15.89 -22.59
C SER A 88 -6.32 -15.48 -24.06
N GLY A 89 -5.30 -14.91 -24.72
CA GLY A 89 -5.38 -14.45 -26.10
C GLY A 89 -6.22 -13.18 -26.32
N GLN A 90 -6.67 -12.53 -25.24
CA GLN A 90 -7.60 -11.39 -25.31
C GLN A 90 -6.92 -10.03 -25.23
N ARG A 91 -5.61 -9.97 -24.94
CA ARG A 91 -4.87 -8.71 -24.74
C ARG A 91 -5.08 -7.64 -25.83
N GLY A 92 -5.27 -8.06 -27.09
CA GLY A 92 -5.50 -7.15 -28.21
C GLY A 92 -6.81 -6.36 -28.14
N ASN A 93 -7.80 -6.84 -27.37
CA ASN A 93 -9.10 -6.20 -27.22
C ASN A 93 -9.09 -5.09 -26.15
N PHE A 94 -8.00 -4.95 -25.40
CA PHE A 94 -7.93 -4.07 -24.23
C PHE A 94 -6.89 -2.96 -24.39
N ARG A 95 -7.27 -1.76 -23.96
CA ARG A 95 -6.36 -0.64 -23.73
C ARG A 95 -6.06 -0.58 -22.23
N LEU A 96 -4.78 -0.66 -21.86
CA LEU A 96 -4.36 -0.56 -20.46
C LEU A 96 -3.64 0.77 -20.25
N VAL A 97 -4.10 1.56 -19.27
CA VAL A 97 -3.50 2.85 -18.93
C VAL A 97 -3.12 2.83 -17.46
N PHE A 98 -1.88 3.20 -17.16
CA PHE A 98 -1.41 3.45 -15.81
C PHE A 98 -1.38 4.95 -15.52
N PHE A 99 -1.99 5.40 -14.42
CA PHE A 99 -2.02 6.82 -14.08
C PHE A 99 -1.58 7.10 -12.64
N ALA A 100 -0.90 8.23 -12.43
CA ALA A 100 -0.53 8.69 -11.10
C ALA A 100 -0.27 10.21 -11.07
N PRO A 101 -0.62 10.91 -9.96
CA PRO A 101 -0.23 12.31 -9.78
C PRO A 101 1.27 12.56 -9.77
N ALA A 102 2.06 11.57 -9.36
CA ALA A 102 3.52 11.67 -9.33
C ALA A 102 4.13 11.40 -10.70
N ALA A 103 5.11 12.21 -11.11
CA ALA A 103 5.87 11.98 -12.34
C ALA A 103 6.74 10.70 -12.29
N LYS A 104 7.20 10.33 -11.08
CA LYS A 104 7.95 9.10 -10.81
C LYS A 104 7.18 8.22 -9.81
N PRO A 105 6.12 7.54 -10.27
CA PRO A 105 5.32 6.67 -9.40
C PRO A 105 6.20 5.53 -8.89
N GLY A 106 6.33 5.44 -7.55
CA GLY A 106 7.14 4.41 -6.91
C GLY A 106 8.58 4.80 -6.58
N GLU A 107 8.97 6.08 -6.61
CA GLU A 107 10.34 6.58 -6.27
C GLU A 107 10.91 5.97 -4.96
N ARG A 108 10.05 5.68 -4.00
CA ARG A 108 10.33 4.96 -2.76
C ARG A 108 10.96 3.57 -2.94
N LEU A 109 10.65 2.87 -4.04
CA LEU A 109 11.28 1.60 -4.42
C LEU A 109 12.75 1.81 -4.89
N GLY A 110 13.14 3.05 -5.15
CA GLY A 110 14.43 3.45 -5.69
C GLY A 110 14.37 3.73 -7.19
N ALA A 111 15.15 4.70 -7.67
CA ALA A 111 15.14 5.17 -9.06
C ALA A 111 15.23 4.03 -10.09
N ARG A 112 16.15 3.07 -9.89
CA ARG A 112 16.32 1.90 -10.77
C ARG A 112 15.05 1.02 -10.84
N ALA A 113 14.33 0.88 -9.72
CA ALA A 113 13.10 0.11 -9.68
C ALA A 113 12.01 0.81 -10.50
N VAL A 114 11.84 2.12 -10.33
CA VAL A 114 10.86 2.93 -11.08
C VAL A 114 11.14 2.90 -12.58
N GLU A 115 12.38 3.17 -13.00
CA GLU A 115 12.78 3.07 -14.41
C GLU A 115 12.52 1.67 -14.97
N GLY A 116 12.74 0.65 -14.15
CA GLY A 116 12.40 -0.73 -14.50
C GLY A 116 10.90 -0.92 -14.73
N LEU A 117 10.06 -0.42 -13.83
CA LEU A 117 8.60 -0.55 -13.91
C LEU A 117 8.04 0.18 -15.15
N LEU A 118 8.51 1.41 -15.41
CA LEU A 118 8.07 2.19 -16.57
C LEU A 118 8.49 1.53 -17.90
N ARG A 119 9.73 1.02 -17.99
CA ARG A 119 10.17 0.24 -19.15
C ARG A 119 9.35 -1.03 -19.35
N GLU A 120 8.96 -1.70 -18.26
CA GLU A 120 8.13 -2.90 -18.33
C GLU A 120 6.70 -2.58 -18.79
N MET A 121 6.12 -1.46 -18.34
CA MET A 121 4.84 -0.96 -18.86
C MET A 121 4.91 -0.70 -20.36
N GLN A 122 5.93 0.03 -20.81
CA GLN A 122 6.13 0.31 -22.24
C GLN A 122 6.27 -1.00 -23.05
N ARG A 123 7.09 -1.95 -22.57
CA ARG A 123 7.28 -3.26 -23.22
C ARG A 123 5.96 -4.06 -23.34
N ARG A 124 5.06 -3.90 -22.38
CA ARG A 124 3.74 -4.54 -22.34
C ARG A 124 2.65 -3.76 -23.08
N GLY A 125 3.00 -2.63 -23.70
CA GLY A 125 2.04 -1.76 -24.39
C GLY A 125 1.01 -1.16 -23.44
N ILE A 126 1.43 -0.87 -22.21
CA ILE A 126 0.64 -0.14 -21.22
C ILE A 126 0.98 1.34 -21.36
N GLU A 127 -0.04 2.16 -21.60
CA GLU A 127 0.10 3.61 -21.67
C GLU A 127 0.31 4.20 -20.28
N THR A 128 1.03 5.31 -20.17
CA THR A 128 1.30 5.96 -18.88
C THR A 128 0.84 7.41 -18.91
N HIS A 129 0.11 7.84 -17.88
CA HIS A 129 -0.39 9.20 -17.68
C HIS A 129 0.06 9.70 -16.30
N LEU A 130 1.23 10.33 -16.24
CA LEU A 130 1.98 10.58 -15.00
C LEU A 130 2.21 12.06 -14.77
N GLY A 131 2.33 12.46 -13.50
CA GLY A 131 2.66 13.86 -13.15
C GLY A 131 1.48 14.82 -13.21
N HIS A 132 0.25 14.30 -13.29
CA HIS A 132 -0.97 15.09 -13.42
C HIS A 132 -1.89 14.86 -12.23
N LYS A 133 -2.21 15.93 -11.50
CA LYS A 133 -3.11 15.87 -10.34
C LYS A 133 -4.49 15.34 -10.77
N LEU A 134 -5.05 14.47 -9.93
CA LEU A 134 -6.40 13.94 -10.12
C LEU A 134 -7.43 15.01 -9.77
N VAL A 135 -8.44 15.16 -10.62
CA VAL A 135 -9.53 16.12 -10.46
C VAL A 135 -10.79 15.42 -9.96
N LYS A 136 -11.23 14.38 -10.68
CA LYS A 136 -12.41 13.56 -10.35
C LYS A 136 -12.38 12.26 -11.14
N PHE A 137 -13.22 11.30 -10.77
CA PHE A 137 -13.62 10.21 -11.65
C PHE A 137 -15.06 10.39 -12.09
N GLU A 138 -15.36 9.85 -13.26
CA GLU A 138 -16.72 9.56 -13.73
C GLU A 138 -16.78 8.06 -14.00
N GLU A 139 -17.99 7.51 -14.19
CA GLU A 139 -18.19 6.07 -14.43
C GLU A 139 -17.26 5.50 -15.50
N ARG A 140 -16.96 6.30 -16.53
CA ARG A 140 -16.17 5.88 -17.70
C ARG A 140 -14.92 6.72 -17.98
N ALA A 141 -14.48 7.53 -17.03
CA ALA A 141 -13.33 8.40 -17.23
C ALA A 141 -12.58 8.77 -15.95
N VAL A 142 -11.26 8.87 -16.06
CA VAL A 142 -10.39 9.48 -15.06
C VAL A 142 -10.04 10.89 -15.53
N HIS A 143 -10.38 11.91 -14.74
CA HIS A 143 -10.10 13.30 -15.06
C HIS A 143 -8.88 13.80 -14.29
N THR A 144 -7.91 14.36 -15.00
CA THR A 144 -6.69 14.96 -14.42
C THR A 144 -6.47 16.35 -15.00
N GLU A 145 -5.57 17.13 -14.38
CA GLU A 145 -5.12 18.41 -14.94
C GLU A 145 -4.40 18.28 -16.29
N GLY A 146 -3.86 17.09 -16.60
CA GLY A 146 -3.22 16.78 -17.89
C GLY A 146 -4.15 16.22 -18.96
N GLY A 147 -5.46 16.20 -18.72
CA GLY A 147 -6.46 15.63 -19.61
C GLY A 147 -7.21 14.43 -19.03
N SER A 148 -8.13 13.90 -19.84
CA SER A 148 -9.03 12.81 -19.45
C SER A 148 -8.58 11.47 -20.03
N ILE A 149 -8.71 10.41 -19.25
CA ILE A 149 -8.44 9.03 -19.67
C ILE A 149 -9.77 8.29 -19.71
N ALA A 150 -10.25 7.93 -20.91
CA ALA A 150 -11.41 7.06 -21.05
C ALA A 150 -11.09 5.63 -20.56
N ALA A 151 -11.99 5.05 -19.77
CA ALA A 151 -11.86 3.70 -19.21
C ALA A 151 -13.23 3.07 -18.93
N ASP A 152 -13.40 1.79 -19.22
CA ASP A 152 -14.56 0.97 -18.87
C ASP A 152 -14.48 0.38 -17.46
N LEU A 153 -13.26 0.32 -16.91
CA LEU A 153 -12.96 -0.12 -15.56
C LEU A 153 -11.85 0.75 -14.97
N ILE A 154 -12.13 1.37 -13.82
CA ILE A 154 -11.17 2.17 -13.07
C ILE A 154 -10.76 1.40 -11.82
N LEU A 155 -9.47 1.09 -11.73
CA LEU A 155 -8.84 0.47 -10.57
C LEU A 155 -7.96 1.52 -9.91
N PHE A 156 -8.26 1.91 -8.68
CA PHE A 156 -7.55 3.00 -8.03
C PHE A 156 -7.22 2.71 -6.57
N MET A 157 -5.98 2.99 -6.18
CA MET A 157 -5.56 2.99 -4.78
C MET A 157 -5.36 4.43 -4.28
N PRO A 158 -6.26 4.97 -3.45
CA PRO A 158 -6.06 6.28 -2.84
C PRO A 158 -4.96 6.25 -1.76
N GLY A 159 -4.53 7.45 -1.35
CA GLY A 159 -3.62 7.61 -0.22
C GLY A 159 -4.24 7.14 1.08
N LEU A 160 -3.40 6.85 2.07
CA LEU A 160 -3.84 6.42 3.40
C LEU A 160 -3.98 7.62 4.35
N THR A 161 -4.90 7.50 5.31
CA THR A 161 -5.04 8.39 6.48
C THR A 161 -5.27 7.55 7.72
N GLY A 162 -4.97 8.06 8.91
CA GLY A 162 -5.12 7.29 10.13
C GLY A 162 -6.56 6.88 10.45
N PRO A 163 -6.74 6.02 11.46
CA PRO A 163 -8.03 5.44 11.80
C PRO A 163 -9.04 6.52 12.24
N ALA A 164 -10.34 6.26 12.04
CA ALA A 164 -11.40 7.25 12.27
C ALA A 164 -11.44 7.71 13.73
N TRP A 165 -11.36 6.76 14.65
CA TRP A 165 -11.42 6.97 16.09
C TRP A 165 -10.25 7.81 16.63
N ALA A 166 -9.14 7.92 15.90
CA ALA A 166 -7.95 8.62 16.40
C ALA A 166 -8.21 10.12 16.64
N GLN A 167 -9.08 10.75 15.85
CA GLN A 167 -9.36 12.19 15.97
C GLN A 167 -9.95 12.56 17.33
N ASP A 168 -10.77 11.68 17.90
CA ASP A 168 -11.48 11.91 19.16
C ASP A 168 -10.77 11.28 20.38
N SER A 169 -9.57 10.70 20.16
CA SER A 169 -8.86 9.92 21.17
C SER A 169 -7.97 10.75 22.12
N GLY A 170 -7.68 12.01 21.77
CA GLY A 170 -6.67 12.83 22.47
C GLY A 170 -5.21 12.42 22.20
N LEU A 171 -4.97 11.38 21.40
CA LEU A 171 -3.62 10.96 21.02
C LEU A 171 -2.95 12.01 20.10
N PRO A 172 -1.62 12.15 20.16
CA PRO A 172 -0.90 13.04 19.25
C PRO A 172 -0.97 12.52 17.81
N LEU A 173 -1.50 13.31 16.88
CA LEU A 173 -1.65 12.93 15.48
C LEU A 173 -0.68 13.66 14.55
N SER A 174 -0.27 13.01 13.46
CA SER A 174 0.40 13.64 12.34
C SER A 174 -0.58 14.49 11.51
N ALA A 175 -0.06 15.32 10.61
CA ALA A 175 -0.90 16.03 9.64
C ALA A 175 -1.69 15.08 8.72
N GLY A 176 -1.21 13.85 8.50
CA GLY A 176 -1.91 12.79 7.78
C GLY A 176 -3.03 12.10 8.58
N GLY A 177 -3.17 12.42 9.87
CA GLY A 177 -4.17 11.86 10.78
C GLY A 177 -3.75 10.56 11.47
N PHE A 178 -2.47 10.17 11.43
CA PHE A 178 -1.95 8.94 12.05
C PHE A 178 -1.43 9.21 13.45
N VAL A 179 -1.45 8.21 14.33
CA VAL A 179 -0.92 8.35 15.70
C VAL A 179 0.60 8.49 15.64
N ARG A 180 1.15 9.54 16.25
CA ARG A 180 2.61 9.78 16.23
C ARG A 180 3.32 8.77 17.11
N ALA A 181 4.43 8.24 16.60
CA ALA A 181 5.33 7.38 17.35
C ALA A 181 6.72 8.03 17.46
N ASP A 182 7.41 7.81 18.58
CA ASP A 182 8.85 8.07 18.68
C ASP A 182 9.69 6.95 18.03
N ALA A 183 11.02 7.01 18.17
CA ALA A 183 11.92 6.01 17.59
C ALA A 183 11.74 4.60 18.21
N GLN A 184 11.25 4.53 19.44
CA GLN A 184 10.93 3.31 20.19
C GLN A 184 9.47 2.87 19.98
N LEU A 185 8.75 3.53 19.07
CA LEU A 185 7.35 3.27 18.71
C LEU A 185 6.34 3.67 19.80
N ARG A 186 6.79 4.42 20.82
CA ARG A 186 5.91 4.93 21.88
C ARG A 186 5.07 6.09 21.39
N VAL A 187 3.87 6.21 21.92
CA VAL A 187 3.01 7.38 21.71
C VAL A 187 3.43 8.48 22.69
N PRO A 188 3.94 9.64 22.22
CA PRO A 188 4.43 10.68 23.10
C PRO A 188 3.35 11.21 24.06
N GLY A 189 3.65 11.27 25.35
CA GLY A 189 2.71 11.74 26.38
C GLY A 189 1.76 10.67 26.92
N PHE A 190 1.87 9.42 26.47
CA PHE A 190 1.07 8.29 26.92
C PHE A 190 2.00 7.18 27.42
N ALA A 191 1.94 6.87 28.72
CA ALA A 191 2.74 5.81 29.33
C ALA A 191 2.33 4.43 28.79
N GLN A 192 3.29 3.51 28.63
CA GLN A 192 3.03 2.11 28.24
C GLN A 192 2.16 1.96 26.98
N THR A 193 2.20 2.95 26.09
CA THR A 193 1.36 3.03 24.90
C THR A 193 2.22 3.12 23.65
N TYR A 194 1.99 2.21 22.72
CA TYR A 194 2.77 2.04 21.49
C TYR A 194 1.85 2.05 20.26
N VAL A 195 2.39 2.44 19.10
CA VAL A 195 1.68 2.34 17.82
C VAL A 195 2.55 1.70 16.75
N VAL A 196 1.99 0.72 16.04
CA VAL A 196 2.69 -0.07 15.02
C VAL A 196 1.89 -0.16 13.72
N GLY A 197 2.59 -0.50 12.64
CA GLY A 197 2.02 -0.69 11.32
C GLY A 197 1.36 0.56 10.76
N ASP A 198 0.31 0.36 9.97
CA ASP A 198 -0.24 1.45 9.19
C ASP A 198 -0.94 2.53 10.02
N ALA A 199 -1.31 2.24 11.28
CA ALA A 199 -1.95 3.20 12.19
C ALA A 199 -1.02 4.33 12.64
N GLY A 200 0.29 4.09 12.63
CA GLY A 200 1.30 5.02 13.17
C GLY A 200 1.94 5.93 12.12
N SER A 201 2.35 7.12 12.54
CA SER A 201 3.29 7.99 11.84
C SER A 201 4.66 7.80 12.50
N HIS A 202 5.52 7.04 11.85
CA HIS A 202 6.85 6.66 12.36
C HIS A 202 7.95 7.54 11.78
N ALA A 203 8.94 7.88 12.62
CA ALA A 203 10.17 8.50 12.15
C ALA A 203 10.96 7.51 11.28
N GLY A 204 11.56 8.01 10.20
CA GLY A 204 12.34 7.20 9.28
C GLY A 204 12.64 7.95 7.99
N PRO A 205 13.35 7.33 7.05
CA PRO A 205 13.64 7.96 5.77
C PRO A 205 12.36 8.16 4.94
N ASP A 206 12.35 9.16 4.06
CA ASP A 206 11.19 9.53 3.22
C ASP A 206 10.64 8.40 2.33
N TRP A 207 11.44 7.34 2.12
CA TRP A 207 11.06 6.17 1.34
C TRP A 207 10.47 5.02 2.18
N MET A 208 10.46 5.13 3.51
CA MET A 208 10.00 4.08 4.41
C MET A 208 8.57 3.64 4.06
N PRO A 209 8.34 2.36 3.77
CA PRO A 209 7.05 1.90 3.30
C PRO A 209 6.08 1.61 4.46
N LYS A 210 4.79 1.83 4.22
CA LYS A 210 3.71 1.21 5.00
C LYS A 210 3.44 -0.19 4.42
N GLN A 211 4.09 -1.20 5.00
CA GLN A 211 4.12 -2.59 4.52
C GLN A 211 4.04 -3.58 5.70
N ALA A 212 3.51 -4.78 5.44
CA ALA A 212 3.43 -5.85 6.44
C ALA A 212 4.79 -6.16 7.09
N HIS A 213 5.88 -6.23 6.31
CA HIS A 213 7.24 -6.44 6.84
C HIS A 213 7.63 -5.38 7.88
N MET A 214 7.35 -4.10 7.59
CA MET A 214 7.59 -3.03 8.56
C MET A 214 6.70 -3.16 9.79
N ALA A 215 5.43 -3.55 9.62
CA ALA A 215 4.53 -3.80 10.73
C ALA A 215 5.00 -4.96 11.62
N ASP A 216 5.57 -6.03 11.05
CA ASP A 216 6.13 -7.16 11.80
C ASP A 216 7.35 -6.74 12.63
N LEU A 217 8.27 -5.96 12.04
CA LEU A 217 9.43 -5.39 12.75
C LEU A 217 8.99 -4.46 13.88
N GLN A 218 8.02 -3.58 13.60
CA GLN A 218 7.48 -2.66 14.57
C GLN A 218 6.74 -3.38 15.70
N GLY A 219 5.91 -4.38 15.38
CA GLY A 219 5.19 -5.18 16.37
C GLY A 219 6.14 -5.91 17.32
N THR A 220 7.21 -6.49 16.78
CA THR A 220 8.24 -7.17 17.58
C THR A 220 8.94 -6.20 18.54
N ALA A 221 9.38 -5.03 18.04
CA ALA A 221 10.05 -4.03 18.86
C ALA A 221 9.12 -3.42 19.93
N ALA A 222 7.87 -3.10 19.57
CA ALA A 222 6.89 -2.55 20.49
C ALA A 222 6.52 -3.54 21.61
N ALA A 223 6.37 -4.83 21.29
CA ALA A 223 6.09 -5.86 22.28
C ALA A 223 7.25 -6.00 23.29
N ALA A 224 8.50 -6.01 22.81
CA ALA A 224 9.67 -6.04 23.68
C ALA A 224 9.75 -4.80 24.58
N ASN A 225 9.58 -3.61 23.99
CA ASN A 225 9.61 -2.35 24.73
C ASN A 225 8.51 -2.26 25.79
N LEU A 226 7.28 -2.70 25.46
CA LEU A 226 6.18 -2.71 26.43
C LEU A 226 6.48 -3.64 27.61
N LEU A 227 7.02 -4.84 27.35
CA LEU A 227 7.42 -5.76 28.41
C LEU A 227 8.53 -5.20 29.29
N ASP A 228 9.51 -4.50 28.71
CA ASP A 228 10.56 -3.82 29.47
C ASP A 228 9.98 -2.69 30.35
N GLU A 229 9.09 -1.87 29.80
CA GLU A 229 8.45 -0.77 30.54
C GLU A 229 7.56 -1.29 31.69
N LEU A 230 6.81 -2.37 31.47
CA LEU A 230 6.04 -3.05 32.52
C LEU A 230 6.93 -3.64 33.62
N ALA A 231 8.16 -4.01 33.28
CA ALA A 231 9.17 -4.47 34.24
C ALA A 231 9.99 -3.34 34.87
N GLY A 232 9.64 -2.07 34.63
CA GLY A 232 10.34 -0.89 35.15
C GLY A 232 11.70 -0.63 34.49
N LYS A 233 11.94 -1.19 33.30
CA LYS A 233 13.14 -0.98 32.50
C LYS A 233 12.88 0.05 31.40
N ALA A 234 13.96 0.66 30.91
CA ALA A 234 13.87 1.60 29.81
C ALA A 234 13.60 0.86 28.48
N PRO A 235 12.65 1.31 27.65
CA PRO A 235 12.44 0.78 26.31
C PRO A 235 13.52 1.31 25.36
N GLU A 236 14.24 0.41 24.69
CA GLU A 236 15.38 0.76 23.82
C GLU A 236 15.25 0.25 22.38
N GLN A 237 14.34 -0.69 22.12
CA GLN A 237 14.20 -1.32 20.81
C GLN A 237 13.66 -0.32 19.79
N THR A 238 14.18 -0.39 18.56
CA THR A 238 13.73 0.39 17.42
C THR A 238 13.45 -0.56 16.24
N ALA A 239 12.64 -0.11 15.29
CA ALA A 239 12.37 -0.86 14.06
C ALA A 239 13.17 -0.26 12.89
N PRO A 240 14.24 -0.92 12.39
CA PRO A 240 15.02 -0.39 11.29
C PRO A 240 14.16 -0.29 10.02
N ALA A 241 14.35 0.78 9.26
CA ALA A 241 13.64 0.97 8.00
C ALA A 241 14.11 -0.06 6.95
N GLU A 242 13.20 -0.97 6.58
CA GLU A 242 13.43 -2.00 5.58
C GLU A 242 12.26 -2.08 4.60
N LEU A 243 12.58 -2.16 3.32
CA LEU A 243 11.62 -2.44 2.27
C LEU A 243 12.00 -3.76 1.62
N ILE A 244 11.10 -4.73 1.67
CA ILE A 244 11.18 -5.97 0.92
C ILE A 244 9.86 -6.20 0.20
N CYS A 245 9.91 -6.21 -1.13
CA CYS A 245 8.72 -6.31 -1.95
C CYS A 245 9.02 -7.13 -3.20
N ILE A 246 8.15 -8.08 -3.51
CA ILE A 246 8.12 -8.72 -4.83
C ILE A 246 6.93 -8.08 -5.53
N VAL A 247 7.17 -7.39 -6.65
CA VAL A 247 6.13 -6.99 -7.58
C VAL A 247 5.90 -8.18 -8.53
N ASP A 248 4.87 -8.97 -8.25
CA ASP A 248 4.50 -10.14 -9.04
C ASP A 248 3.83 -9.75 -10.38
N SER A 249 4.13 -10.50 -11.44
CA SER A 249 3.53 -10.35 -12.76
C SER A 249 2.82 -11.62 -13.26
N LEU A 250 2.59 -12.61 -12.38
CA LEU A 250 2.04 -13.96 -12.66
C LEU A 250 2.89 -14.87 -13.56
N ASP A 251 3.89 -14.33 -14.25
CA ASP A 251 4.88 -15.05 -15.06
C ASP A 251 6.33 -14.85 -14.58
N GLY A 252 6.49 -14.07 -13.52
CA GLY A 252 7.74 -13.75 -12.84
C GLY A 252 7.52 -12.67 -11.80
N GLY A 253 8.59 -11.95 -11.44
CA GLY A 253 8.44 -10.78 -10.58
C GLY A 253 9.72 -9.96 -10.50
N THR A 254 9.61 -8.82 -9.83
CA THR A 254 10.75 -7.98 -9.46
C THR A 254 10.83 -7.88 -7.94
N LEU A 255 11.91 -8.44 -7.37
CA LEU A 255 12.27 -8.23 -5.97
C LEU A 255 12.95 -6.86 -5.84
N VAL A 256 12.39 -6.03 -4.97
CA VAL A 256 12.96 -4.78 -4.48
C VAL A 256 13.32 -5.01 -3.02
N TYR A 257 14.61 -4.87 -2.69
CA TYR A 257 15.09 -4.83 -1.32
C TYR A 257 15.82 -3.51 -1.09
N ARG A 258 15.48 -2.80 -0.01
CA ARG A 258 16.09 -1.51 0.32
C ARG A 258 16.19 -1.34 1.83
N THR A 259 17.37 -0.90 2.26
CA THR A 259 17.64 -0.36 3.59
C THR A 259 18.28 1.02 3.43
N GLU A 260 18.63 1.68 4.51
CA GLU A 260 19.40 2.94 4.45
C GLU A 260 20.78 2.77 3.79
N LYS A 261 21.36 1.56 3.87
CA LYS A 261 22.73 1.29 3.40
C LYS A 261 22.80 0.53 2.07
N ARG A 262 21.72 -0.17 1.68
CA ARG A 262 21.75 -1.12 0.57
C ARG A 262 20.48 -1.01 -0.26
N SER A 263 20.61 -1.21 -1.57
CA SER A 263 19.48 -1.41 -2.47
C SER A 263 19.80 -2.53 -3.45
N LEU A 264 18.88 -3.46 -3.61
CA LEU A 264 18.95 -4.58 -4.54
C LEU A 264 17.66 -4.63 -5.36
N LEU A 265 17.84 -4.81 -6.67
CA LEU A 265 16.76 -5.06 -7.61
C LEU A 265 17.07 -6.39 -8.33
N LEU A 266 16.18 -7.36 -8.24
CA LEU A 266 16.33 -8.64 -8.90
C LEU A 266 15.06 -9.00 -9.66
N ARG A 267 15.20 -9.33 -10.95
CA ARG A 267 14.10 -9.83 -11.79
C ARG A 267 14.30 -11.30 -12.08
N ALA A 268 13.30 -12.11 -11.80
CA ALA A 268 13.36 -13.54 -12.07
C ALA A 268 11.96 -14.16 -12.19
N ARG A 269 11.85 -15.19 -13.06
CA ARG A 269 10.61 -15.96 -13.23
C ARG A 269 10.23 -16.75 -11.97
N LEU A 270 11.23 -17.17 -11.20
CA LEU A 270 11.04 -17.92 -9.95
C LEU A 270 10.48 -17.06 -8.79
N LEU A 271 10.39 -15.74 -8.95
CA LEU A 271 9.83 -14.88 -7.91
C LEU A 271 8.31 -15.05 -7.75
N HIS A 272 7.58 -15.40 -8.81
CA HIS A 272 6.15 -15.71 -8.72
C HIS A 272 5.88 -16.93 -7.81
N PRO A 273 6.46 -18.13 -8.06
CA PRO A 273 6.27 -19.26 -7.15
C PRO A 273 6.86 -19.00 -5.76
N ALA A 274 7.95 -18.24 -5.64
CA ALA A 274 8.51 -17.85 -4.34
C ALA A 274 7.54 -16.98 -3.53
N LYS A 275 6.86 -16.01 -4.16
CA LYS A 275 5.84 -15.17 -3.52
C LYS A 275 4.65 -16.00 -3.03
N ARG A 276 4.18 -16.96 -3.85
CA ARG A 276 3.12 -17.91 -3.46
C ARG A 276 3.53 -18.83 -2.31
N TRP A 277 4.78 -19.29 -2.31
CA TRP A 277 5.30 -20.08 -1.20
C TRP A 277 5.38 -19.24 0.09
N PHE A 278 5.87 -18.00 -0.01
CA PHE A 278 5.91 -17.06 1.10
C PHE A 278 4.51 -16.83 1.69
N GLU A 279 3.51 -16.58 0.84
CA GLU A 279 2.11 -16.44 1.25
C GLU A 279 1.64 -17.65 2.07
N ARG A 280 1.83 -18.87 1.56
CA ARG A 280 1.43 -20.11 2.26
C ARG A 280 2.14 -20.26 3.60
N ARG A 281 3.45 -19.98 3.65
CA ARG A 281 4.23 -20.04 4.88
C ARG A 281 3.75 -19.00 5.89
N TYR A 282 3.53 -17.76 5.45
CA TYR A 282 3.11 -16.65 6.30
C TYR A 282 1.72 -16.90 6.90
N ILE A 283 0.76 -17.29 6.06
CA ILE A 283 -0.60 -17.64 6.54
C ILE A 283 -0.56 -18.89 7.41
N GLY A 284 0.27 -19.88 7.08
CA GLY A 284 0.44 -21.09 7.90
C GLY A 284 0.89 -20.74 9.33
N ALA A 285 1.87 -19.84 9.48
CA ALA A 285 2.34 -19.40 10.79
C ALA A 285 1.28 -18.70 11.63
N LEU A 286 0.29 -18.04 11.01
CA LEU A 286 -0.82 -17.40 11.71
C LEU A 286 -1.91 -18.38 12.15
N ARG A 287 -1.97 -19.57 11.55
CA ARG A 287 -3.01 -20.58 11.84
C ARG A 287 -2.61 -21.57 12.94
N GLY A 288 -1.32 -21.62 13.32
CA GLY A 288 -0.77 -22.61 14.24
C GLY A 288 -0.37 -23.87 13.51
#